data_AF-A0A2V5NVK1-F1
#
_entry.id   AF-A0A2V5NVK1-F1
#
_cell.length_a   1.000
_cell.length_b   1.000
_cell.length_c   1.000
_cell.angle_alpha   90.00
_cell.angle_beta   90.00
_cell.angle_gamma   90.00
#
_symmetry.space_group_name_H-M   'P 1'
#
loop_
_entity.id
_entity.type
_entity.pdbx_description
1 polymer ?
#
loop_
_entity_poly.entity_id
_entity_poly.type
_entity_poly.pdbx_seq_one_letter_code
_entity_poly.pdbx_strand_id
1 'polypeptide(L)'
;LAKYNGGSGVLLGGVPGVLPGSVVIIGGGTSGVNALRMAKGLGADVTILDIDVERLRFLDIAIANVHTLYSNEANLNDLMAECDLLIGAVLLPGAKAPKLITRAMLRKMKRGSVLVDISIDQGGCAETSRPTTHLDPVYVEEGVTHYCVANMPAAYARTATQALTNVTYRYVELLADFGLDGACKKQPALIGGINTRDARLTCQAVAEAHGLDYEPPL
;
A
#
# COMPACT_ATOMS: atom_id res chain seq x y z
N LEU A 1 4.72 -16.31 -6.35
CA LEU A 1 5.27 -17.47 -5.58
C LEU A 1 5.29 -18.77 -6.35
N ALA A 2 4.28 -19.13 -7.15
CA ALA A 2 4.32 -20.37 -7.94
C ALA A 2 5.56 -20.46 -8.86
N LYS A 3 6.14 -21.66 -8.98
CA LYS A 3 7.43 -21.87 -9.67
C LYS A 3 7.38 -21.53 -11.17
N TYR A 4 6.27 -21.87 -11.84
CA TYR A 4 6.07 -21.56 -13.26
C TYR A 4 5.92 -20.05 -13.54
N ASN A 5 5.60 -19.25 -12.51
CA ASN A 5 5.59 -17.79 -12.56
C ASN A 5 6.90 -17.17 -12.05
N GLY A 6 7.98 -17.95 -11.95
CA GLY A 6 9.30 -17.47 -11.50
C GLY A 6 9.50 -17.34 -9.99
N GLY A 7 8.52 -17.77 -9.18
CA GLY A 7 8.63 -17.71 -7.72
C GLY A 7 9.36 -18.90 -7.08
N SER A 8 9.44 -18.88 -5.73
CA SER A 8 10.13 -19.90 -4.93
C SER A 8 9.43 -21.27 -4.92
N GLY A 9 8.15 -21.35 -5.32
CA GLY A 9 7.33 -22.56 -5.28
C GLY A 9 6.57 -22.75 -3.97
N VAL A 10 6.49 -21.73 -3.12
CA VAL A 10 5.82 -21.79 -1.82
C VAL A 10 4.30 -21.64 -1.97
N LEU A 11 3.56 -22.56 -1.36
CA LEU A 11 2.12 -22.45 -1.13
C LEU A 11 1.91 -21.77 0.23
N LEU A 12 1.32 -20.58 0.25
CA LEU A 12 1.21 -19.77 1.48
C LEU A 12 0.52 -20.49 2.64
N GLY A 13 -0.53 -21.27 2.37
CA GLY A 13 -1.23 -22.01 3.42
C GLY A 13 -0.53 -23.27 3.92
N GLY A 14 0.55 -23.70 3.26
CA GLY A 14 1.12 -25.03 3.50
C GLY A 14 0.09 -26.15 3.31
N VAL A 15 0.35 -27.29 3.94
CA VAL A 15 -0.58 -28.43 4.08
C VAL A 15 -0.25 -29.16 5.38
N PRO A 16 -1.12 -30.01 5.94
CA PRO A 16 -0.77 -30.79 7.13
C PRO A 16 0.58 -31.52 6.97
N GLY A 17 1.53 -31.24 7.87
CA GLY A 17 2.91 -31.76 7.82
C GLY A 17 3.92 -30.90 7.05
N VAL A 18 3.50 -29.77 6.47
CA VAL A 18 4.35 -28.83 5.73
C VAL A 18 4.08 -27.41 6.24
N LEU A 19 5.15 -26.68 6.58
CA LEU A 19 5.03 -25.33 7.10
C LEU A 19 4.37 -24.37 6.08
N PRO A 20 3.59 -23.38 6.57
CA PRO A 20 3.06 -22.32 5.72
C PRO A 20 4.17 -21.39 5.22
N GLY A 21 3.87 -20.59 4.20
CA GLY A 21 4.76 -19.52 3.74
C GLY A 21 4.73 -18.31 4.67
N SER A 22 5.86 -17.61 4.74
CA SER A 22 6.03 -16.41 5.57
C SER A 22 5.66 -15.14 4.80
N VAL A 23 4.74 -14.35 5.35
CA VAL A 23 4.28 -13.07 4.80
C VAL A 23 4.64 -11.95 5.77
N VAL A 24 5.36 -10.95 5.26
CA VAL A 24 5.72 -9.75 6.02
C VAL A 24 4.98 -8.56 5.42
N ILE A 25 4.29 -7.79 6.25
CA ILE A 25 3.49 -6.63 5.83
C ILE A 25 4.03 -5.40 6.55
N ILE A 26 4.34 -4.34 5.80
CA ILE A 26 4.83 -3.08 6.35
C ILE A 26 3.73 -2.02 6.21
N GLY A 27 3.25 -1.51 7.34
CA GLY A 27 2.14 -0.58 7.43
C GLY A 27 0.86 -1.29 7.87
N GLY A 28 0.37 -0.92 9.05
CA GLY A 28 -0.87 -1.39 9.65
C GLY A 28 -2.11 -0.62 9.20
N GLY A 29 -2.03 0.26 8.21
CA GLY A 29 -3.17 1.03 7.69
C GLY A 29 -4.23 0.19 6.96
N THR A 30 -5.15 0.83 6.24
CA THR A 30 -6.25 0.13 5.55
C THR A 30 -5.75 -0.92 4.56
N SER A 31 -4.79 -0.60 3.71
CA SER A 31 -4.23 -1.55 2.73
C SER A 31 -3.54 -2.73 3.41
N GLY A 32 -2.73 -2.47 4.44
CA GLY A 32 -2.02 -3.52 5.18
C GLY A 32 -2.95 -4.46 5.93
N VAL A 33 -4.02 -3.94 6.57
CA VAL A 33 -5.00 -4.80 7.25
C VAL A 33 -5.77 -5.69 6.28
N ASN A 34 -6.11 -5.20 5.09
CA ASN A 34 -6.76 -6.03 4.09
C ASN A 34 -5.80 -7.10 3.54
N ALA A 35 -4.53 -6.74 3.29
CA ALA A 35 -3.50 -7.71 2.93
C ALA A 35 -3.31 -8.78 4.01
N LEU A 36 -3.27 -8.39 5.28
CA LEU A 36 -3.18 -9.27 6.45
C LEU A 36 -4.36 -10.24 6.49
N ARG A 37 -5.59 -9.75 6.37
CA ARG A 37 -6.79 -10.60 6.37
C ARG A 37 -6.77 -11.63 5.25
N MET A 38 -6.33 -11.26 4.05
CA MET A 38 -6.21 -12.18 2.93
C MET A 38 -5.12 -13.22 3.15
N ALA A 39 -3.93 -12.80 3.59
CA ALA A 39 -2.82 -13.71 3.88
C ALA A 39 -3.17 -14.72 4.99
N LYS A 40 -3.78 -14.26 6.09
CA LYS A 40 -4.29 -15.13 7.17
C LYS A 40 -5.40 -16.06 6.68
N GLY A 41 -6.32 -15.57 5.85
CA GLY A 41 -7.39 -16.37 5.26
C GLY A 41 -6.86 -17.51 4.38
N LEU A 42 -5.68 -17.33 3.77
CA LEU A 42 -4.97 -18.36 3.03
C LEU A 42 -4.19 -19.34 3.93
N GLY A 43 -4.09 -19.10 5.23
CA GLY A 43 -3.34 -19.93 6.18
C GLY A 43 -1.86 -19.57 6.32
N ALA A 44 -1.42 -18.41 5.82
CA ALA A 44 -0.03 -17.99 5.93
C ALA A 44 0.40 -17.68 7.37
N ASP A 45 1.71 -17.77 7.62
CA ASP A 45 2.34 -17.17 8.78
C ASP A 45 2.60 -15.69 8.48
N VAL A 46 2.02 -14.79 9.28
CA VAL A 46 1.95 -13.36 8.94
C VAL A 46 2.50 -12.49 10.07
N THR A 47 3.48 -11.67 9.72
CA THR A 47 4.02 -10.61 10.57
C THR A 47 3.67 -9.25 9.98
N ILE A 48 3.03 -8.39 10.77
CA ILE A 48 2.72 -7.01 10.39
C ILE A 48 3.53 -6.01 11.22
N LEU A 49 4.15 -5.05 10.55
CA LEU A 49 4.95 -4.00 11.14
C LEU A 49 4.29 -2.63 11.03
N ASP A 50 4.37 -1.85 12.10
CA ASP A 50 3.94 -0.44 12.14
C ASP A 50 4.79 0.33 13.17
N ILE A 51 4.87 1.64 13.04
CA ILE A 51 5.47 2.54 14.03
C ILE A 51 4.47 2.93 15.13
N ASP A 52 3.17 2.81 14.86
CA ASP A 52 2.10 3.08 15.81
C ASP A 52 1.81 1.84 16.67
N VAL A 53 2.23 1.89 17.93
CA VAL A 53 2.04 0.80 18.91
C VAL A 53 0.56 0.59 19.26
N GLU A 54 -0.26 1.64 19.27
CA GLU A 54 -1.70 1.51 19.47
C GLU A 54 -2.34 0.76 18.31
N ARG A 55 -1.89 1.05 17.09
CA ARG A 55 -2.32 0.32 15.90
C ARG A 55 -1.95 -1.16 15.98
N LEU A 56 -0.72 -1.48 16.36
CA LEU A 56 -0.28 -2.87 16.55
C LEU A 56 -1.10 -3.58 17.62
N ARG A 57 -1.34 -2.95 18.78
CA ARG A 57 -2.18 -3.51 19.85
C ARG A 57 -3.60 -3.80 19.37
N PHE A 58 -4.20 -2.89 18.60
CA PHE A 58 -5.52 -3.13 18.02
C PHE A 58 -5.53 -4.36 17.11
N LEU A 59 -4.51 -4.53 16.26
CA LEU A 59 -4.42 -5.66 15.34
C LEU A 59 -4.20 -6.99 16.06
N ASP A 60 -3.38 -7.00 17.11
CA ASP A 60 -3.14 -8.15 17.97
C ASP A 60 -4.42 -8.66 18.63
N ILE A 61 -5.26 -7.74 19.13
CA ILE A 61 -6.56 -8.09 19.73
C ILE A 61 -7.58 -8.51 18.67
N ALA A 62 -7.60 -7.83 17.51
CA ALA A 62 -8.65 -8.01 16.51
C ALA A 62 -8.45 -9.22 15.60
N ILE A 63 -7.22 -9.71 15.43
CA ILE A 63 -6.88 -10.76 14.46
C ILE A 63 -6.09 -11.85 15.19
N ALA A 64 -6.72 -13.01 15.36
CA ALA A 64 -6.06 -14.14 16.01
C ALA A 64 -4.84 -14.63 15.22
N ASN A 65 -3.80 -15.02 15.95
CA ASN A 65 -2.57 -15.65 15.43
C ASN A 65 -1.83 -14.78 14.39
N VAL A 66 -1.79 -13.47 14.58
CA VAL A 66 -0.91 -12.57 13.81
C VAL A 66 0.29 -12.20 14.68
N HIS A 67 1.46 -12.08 14.07
CA HIS A 67 2.62 -11.48 14.73
C HIS A 67 2.61 -9.98 14.49
N THR A 68 2.59 -9.19 15.56
CA THR A 68 2.74 -7.73 15.48
C THR A 68 4.16 -7.36 15.92
N LEU A 69 4.82 -6.48 15.17
CA LEU A 69 6.20 -6.09 15.45
C LEU A 69 6.41 -4.60 15.20
N TYR A 70 7.18 -3.94 16.05
CA TYR A 70 7.50 -2.53 15.85
C TYR A 70 8.37 -2.34 14.60
N SER A 71 8.03 -1.36 13.76
CA SER A 71 8.75 -1.08 12.52
C SER A 71 10.04 -0.28 12.78
N ASN A 72 11.16 -0.98 12.87
CA ASN A 72 12.51 -0.39 12.85
C ASN A 72 13.43 -1.16 11.88
N GLU A 73 14.60 -0.60 11.57
CA GLU A 73 15.53 -1.17 10.59
C GLU A 73 16.01 -2.58 10.96
N ALA A 74 16.32 -2.82 12.24
CA ALA A 74 16.79 -4.12 12.72
C ALA A 74 15.73 -5.20 12.54
N ASN A 75 14.51 -4.94 13.00
CA ASN A 75 13.37 -5.84 12.87
C ASN A 75 13.04 -6.15 11.41
N LEU A 76 13.02 -5.13 10.54
CA LEU A 76 12.81 -5.33 9.11
C LEU A 76 13.90 -6.25 8.53
N ASN A 77 15.16 -5.96 8.84
CA ASN A 77 16.31 -6.69 8.34
C ASN A 77 16.32 -8.17 8.75
N ASP A 78 15.93 -8.48 9.99
CA ASP A 78 15.94 -9.83 10.54
C ASP A 78 14.86 -10.72 9.92
N LEU A 79 13.73 -10.14 9.51
CA LEU A 79 12.64 -10.87 8.86
C LEU A 79 12.92 -11.23 7.39
N MET A 80 13.84 -10.54 6.72
CA MET A 80 14.04 -10.68 5.27
C MET A 80 14.47 -12.08 4.85
N ALA A 81 15.29 -12.76 5.66
CA ALA A 81 15.83 -14.07 5.32
C ALA A 81 14.74 -15.14 5.19
N GLU A 82 13.68 -15.06 6.00
CA GLU A 82 12.60 -16.03 6.01
C GLU A 82 11.39 -15.62 5.16
N CYS A 83 11.30 -14.35 4.78
CA CYS A 83 10.16 -13.79 4.06
C CYS A 83 10.01 -14.35 2.64
N ASP A 84 8.87 -15.01 2.37
CA ASP A 84 8.49 -15.45 1.04
C ASP A 84 7.74 -14.35 0.27
N LEU A 85 6.87 -13.61 0.97
CA LEU A 85 6.08 -12.52 0.42
C LEU A 85 6.15 -11.28 1.30
N LEU A 86 6.75 -10.22 0.76
CA LEU A 86 6.83 -8.90 1.38
C LEU A 86 5.76 -7.99 0.78
N ILE A 87 4.96 -7.33 1.60
CA ILE A 87 3.92 -6.39 1.17
C ILE A 87 4.19 -5.01 1.77
N GLY A 88 4.53 -4.06 0.90
CA GLY A 88 4.73 -2.65 1.26
C GLY A 88 3.42 -1.87 1.19
N ALA A 89 2.83 -1.57 2.34
CA ALA A 89 1.55 -0.87 2.49
C ALA A 89 1.68 0.43 3.31
N VAL A 90 2.77 1.16 3.09
CA VAL A 90 3.12 2.39 3.81
C VAL A 90 2.62 3.60 3.04
N LEU A 91 1.76 4.39 3.68
CA LEU A 91 1.21 5.60 3.10
C LEU A 91 1.51 6.78 4.01
N LEU A 92 2.22 7.77 3.49
CA LEU A 92 2.30 9.10 4.09
C LEU A 92 1.49 10.07 3.21
N PRO A 93 0.35 10.59 3.70
CA PRO A 93 -0.48 11.50 2.92
C PRO A 93 0.34 12.72 2.44
N GLY A 94 0.30 13.00 1.14
CA GLY A 94 0.96 14.17 0.54
C GLY A 94 2.48 14.12 0.45
N ALA A 95 3.13 13.01 0.85
CA ALA A 95 4.57 12.86 0.80
C ALA A 95 5.00 11.65 -0.03
N LYS A 96 6.28 11.64 -0.44
CA LYS A 96 6.89 10.47 -1.06
C LYS A 96 6.98 9.33 -0.04
N ALA A 97 6.72 8.10 -0.48
CA ALA A 97 6.89 6.93 0.37
C ALA A 97 8.36 6.81 0.83
N PRO A 98 8.62 6.54 2.12
CA PRO A 98 9.97 6.36 2.63
C PRO A 98 10.56 5.05 2.11
N LYS A 99 11.85 5.06 1.78
CA LYS A 99 12.58 3.87 1.33
C LYS A 99 12.99 3.02 2.54
N LEU A 100 12.02 2.26 3.06
CA LEU A 100 12.22 1.40 4.23
C LEU A 100 12.95 0.10 3.90
N ILE A 101 12.80 -0.39 2.67
CA ILE A 101 13.43 -1.63 2.23
C ILE A 101 14.62 -1.33 1.35
N THR A 102 15.81 -1.60 1.89
CA THR A 102 17.07 -1.39 1.19
C THR A 102 17.38 -2.52 0.22
N ARG A 103 18.23 -2.25 -0.77
CA ARG A 103 18.77 -3.28 -1.67
C ARG A 103 19.50 -4.38 -0.90
N ALA A 104 20.16 -4.04 0.21
CA ALA A 104 20.85 -5.00 1.07
C ALA A 104 19.88 -5.95 1.78
N MET A 105 18.73 -5.44 2.24
CA MET A 105 17.65 -6.26 2.80
C MET A 105 17.10 -7.25 1.77
N LEU A 106 16.84 -6.80 0.54
CA LEU A 106 16.32 -7.66 -0.53
C LEU A 106 17.29 -8.79 -0.91
N ARG A 107 18.60 -8.55 -0.88
CA ARG A 107 19.61 -9.59 -1.13
C ARG A 107 19.60 -10.72 -0.10
N LYS A 108 19.05 -10.48 1.10
CA LYS A 108 18.89 -11.52 2.12
C LYS A 108 17.68 -12.41 1.86
N MET A 109 16.72 -11.96 1.07
CA MET A 109 15.53 -12.74 0.76
C MET A 109 15.88 -13.95 -0.09
N LYS A 110 15.08 -15.01 0.06
CA LYS A 110 15.19 -16.22 -0.74
C LYS A 110 14.93 -15.88 -2.22
N ARG A 111 15.72 -16.47 -3.13
CA ARG A 111 15.48 -16.31 -4.57
C ARG A 111 14.09 -16.84 -4.93
N GLY A 112 13.31 -16.03 -5.64
CA GLY A 112 11.91 -16.34 -5.97
C GLY A 112 10.90 -15.88 -4.92
N SER A 113 11.33 -15.23 -3.83
CA SER A 113 10.44 -14.42 -3.00
C SER A 113 9.84 -13.27 -3.81
N VAL A 114 8.75 -12.70 -3.30
CA VAL A 114 7.99 -11.65 -3.96
C VAL A 114 7.91 -10.41 -3.08
N LEU A 115 8.11 -9.24 -3.67
CA LEU A 115 7.76 -7.94 -3.10
C LEU A 115 6.53 -7.39 -3.85
N VAL A 116 5.46 -7.09 -3.14
CA VAL A 116 4.30 -6.33 -3.63
C VAL A 116 4.35 -4.94 -3.01
N ASP A 117 4.64 -3.92 -3.81
CA ASP A 117 4.74 -2.54 -3.34
C ASP A 117 3.44 -1.78 -3.68
N ILE A 118 2.49 -1.78 -2.74
CA ILE A 118 1.23 -1.03 -2.86
C ILE A 118 1.49 0.48 -2.80
N SER A 119 2.64 0.88 -2.25
CA SER A 119 3.01 2.29 -2.04
C SER A 119 3.65 2.91 -3.30
N ILE A 120 3.63 2.19 -4.43
CA ILE A 120 4.29 2.59 -5.67
C ILE A 120 3.73 3.90 -6.26
N ASP A 121 2.45 4.20 -6.01
CA ASP A 121 1.82 5.48 -6.40
C ASP A 121 2.54 6.70 -5.82
N GLN A 122 3.23 6.53 -4.70
CA GLN A 122 4.05 7.56 -4.05
C GLN A 122 5.56 7.30 -4.19
N GLY A 123 5.96 6.49 -5.17
CA GLY A 123 7.34 6.15 -5.47
C GLY A 123 7.85 4.86 -4.82
N GLY A 124 7.03 4.15 -4.03
CA GLY A 124 7.32 2.82 -3.49
C GLY A 124 8.18 2.81 -2.22
N CYS A 125 8.00 1.80 -1.37
CA CYS A 125 8.69 1.67 -0.09
C CYS A 125 10.06 0.96 -0.17
N ALA A 126 10.43 0.40 -1.33
CA ALA A 126 11.76 -0.21 -1.55
C ALA A 126 12.64 0.62 -2.50
N GLU A 127 13.96 0.54 -2.31
CA GLU A 127 14.94 1.23 -3.17
C GLU A 127 14.93 0.73 -4.62
N THR A 128 14.59 -0.54 -4.82
CA THR A 128 14.53 -1.22 -6.13
C THR A 128 13.15 -1.11 -6.79
N SER A 129 12.16 -0.50 -6.12
CA SER A 129 10.81 -0.34 -6.66
C SER A 129 10.78 0.63 -7.85
N ARG A 130 10.24 0.17 -8.97
CA ARG A 130 9.91 0.99 -10.15
C ARG A 130 8.48 0.66 -10.62
N PRO A 131 7.69 1.66 -11.05
CA PRO A 131 6.31 1.42 -11.49
C PRO A 131 6.24 0.41 -12.63
N THR A 132 5.29 -0.52 -12.54
CA THR A 132 4.94 -1.48 -13.58
C THR A 132 3.50 -1.27 -14.05
N THR A 133 3.07 -2.02 -15.07
CA THR A 133 1.72 -1.89 -15.64
C THR A 133 0.99 -3.24 -15.59
N HIS A 134 -0.32 -3.26 -15.80
CA HIS A 134 -1.05 -4.54 -15.89
C HIS A 134 -0.60 -5.43 -17.05
N LEU A 135 0.02 -4.87 -18.10
CA LEU A 135 0.55 -5.63 -19.25
C LEU A 135 1.89 -6.28 -18.94
N ASP A 136 2.74 -5.58 -18.20
CA ASP A 136 4.04 -6.06 -17.74
C ASP A 136 4.15 -5.78 -16.24
N PRO A 137 3.55 -6.63 -15.38
CA PRO A 137 3.29 -6.29 -13.98
C PRO A 137 4.47 -6.56 -13.06
N VAL A 138 5.45 -7.36 -13.51
CA VAL A 138 6.53 -7.84 -12.66
C VAL A 138 7.89 -7.72 -13.31
N TYR A 139 8.91 -7.54 -12.49
CA TYR A 139 10.32 -7.68 -12.88
C TYR A 139 11.09 -8.36 -11.76
N VAL A 140 12.30 -8.84 -12.04
CA VAL A 140 13.17 -9.45 -11.03
C VAL A 140 14.36 -8.53 -10.75
N GLU A 141 14.61 -8.27 -9.48
CA GLU A 141 15.78 -7.52 -9.02
C GLU A 141 16.28 -8.10 -7.69
N GLU A 142 17.60 -8.26 -7.54
CA GLU A 142 18.23 -8.95 -6.41
C GLU A 142 17.69 -10.39 -6.17
N GLY A 143 17.14 -11.03 -7.21
CA GLY A 143 16.54 -12.37 -7.11
C GLY A 143 15.11 -12.39 -6.53
N VAL A 144 14.53 -11.21 -6.25
CA VAL A 144 13.17 -11.01 -5.74
C VAL A 144 12.27 -10.52 -6.88
N THR A 145 11.11 -11.13 -7.03
CA THR A 145 10.10 -10.68 -8.00
C THR A 145 9.37 -9.48 -7.43
N HIS A 146 9.41 -8.35 -8.13
CA HIS A 146 8.73 -7.13 -7.76
C HIS A 146 7.41 -7.02 -8.50
N TYR A 147 6.34 -6.73 -7.79
CA TYR A 147 5.05 -6.33 -8.32
C TYR A 147 4.77 -4.90 -7.85
N CYS A 148 4.75 -3.96 -8.79
CA CYS A 148 4.73 -2.52 -8.52
C CYS A 148 3.71 -1.81 -9.42
N VAL A 149 2.54 -2.41 -9.61
CA VAL A 149 1.47 -1.82 -10.42
C VAL A 149 0.77 -0.72 -9.61
N ALA A 150 0.82 0.51 -10.11
CA ALA A 150 0.19 1.69 -9.49
C ALA A 150 -1.32 1.51 -9.26
N ASN A 151 -2.07 1.27 -10.33
CA ASN A 151 -3.53 1.15 -10.26
C ASN A 151 -3.99 -0.31 -10.05
N MET A 152 -3.62 -0.94 -8.93
CA MET A 152 -4.06 -2.31 -8.59
C MET A 152 -5.59 -2.49 -8.64
N PRO A 153 -6.43 -1.56 -8.15
CA PRO A 153 -7.89 -1.72 -8.18
C PRO A 153 -8.48 -1.84 -9.59
N ALA A 154 -7.82 -1.31 -10.63
CA ALA A 154 -8.32 -1.40 -12.02
C ALA A 154 -8.45 -2.84 -12.53
N ALA A 155 -7.68 -3.79 -12.00
CA ALA A 155 -7.84 -5.21 -12.34
C ALA A 155 -9.21 -5.77 -11.93
N TYR A 156 -9.88 -5.13 -10.96
CA TYR A 156 -11.16 -5.55 -10.40
C TYR A 156 -12.23 -4.47 -10.60
N ALA A 157 -12.33 -3.96 -11.83
CA ALA A 157 -13.15 -2.79 -12.19
C ALA A 157 -14.59 -2.82 -11.65
N ARG A 158 -15.27 -3.99 -11.68
CA ARG A 158 -16.64 -4.14 -11.14
C ARG A 158 -16.71 -3.80 -9.65
N THR A 159 -15.77 -4.31 -8.86
CA THR A 159 -15.71 -4.10 -7.42
C THR A 159 -15.21 -2.69 -7.10
N ALA A 160 -14.14 -2.26 -7.76
CA ALA A 160 -13.53 -0.95 -7.55
C ALA A 160 -14.50 0.20 -7.88
N THR A 161 -15.25 0.08 -8.98
CA THR A 161 -16.25 1.09 -9.36
C THR A 161 -17.31 1.23 -8.28
N GLN A 162 -17.92 0.13 -7.84
CA GLN A 162 -18.95 0.17 -6.79
C GLN A 162 -18.40 0.74 -5.48
N ALA A 163 -17.20 0.31 -5.06
CA ALA A 163 -16.58 0.79 -3.83
C ALA A 163 -16.31 2.30 -3.88
N LEU A 164 -15.77 2.80 -5.00
CA LEU A 164 -15.51 4.23 -5.19
C LEU A 164 -16.81 5.03 -5.23
N THR A 165 -17.79 4.62 -6.04
CA THR A 165 -19.04 5.36 -6.23
C THR A 165 -19.88 5.40 -4.95
N ASN A 166 -19.89 4.34 -4.15
CA ASN A 166 -20.61 4.34 -2.86
C ASN A 166 -20.13 5.45 -1.91
N VAL A 167 -18.87 5.88 -2.02
CA VAL A 167 -18.30 6.96 -1.22
C VAL A 167 -18.41 8.31 -1.94
N THR A 168 -18.15 8.35 -3.25
CA THR A 168 -18.07 9.62 -4.00
C THR A 168 -19.41 10.17 -4.44
N TYR A 169 -20.44 9.32 -4.61
CA TYR A 169 -21.73 9.72 -5.17
C TYR A 169 -22.35 10.92 -4.46
N ARG A 170 -22.34 10.93 -3.12
CA ARG A 170 -22.87 12.05 -2.31
C ARG A 170 -22.19 13.40 -2.61
N TYR A 171 -20.91 13.38 -2.96
CA TYR A 171 -20.18 14.61 -3.28
C TYR A 171 -20.48 15.06 -4.71
N VAL A 172 -20.67 14.12 -5.63
CA VAL A 172 -21.10 14.40 -7.01
C VAL A 172 -22.48 15.06 -7.01
N GLU A 173 -23.43 14.54 -6.23
CA GLU A 173 -24.77 15.10 -6.07
C GLU A 173 -24.71 16.53 -5.49
N LEU A 174 -23.95 16.75 -4.41
CA LEU A 174 -23.75 18.09 -3.84
C LEU A 174 -23.18 19.10 -4.84
N LEU A 175 -22.19 18.69 -5.63
CA LEU A 175 -21.58 19.53 -6.66
C LEU A 175 -22.57 19.83 -7.81
N ALA A 176 -23.39 18.86 -8.20
CA ALA A 176 -24.39 19.02 -9.25
C ALA A 176 -25.52 19.97 -8.84
N ASP A 177 -26.01 19.86 -7.60
CA ASP A 177 -27.16 20.64 -7.11
C ASP A 177 -26.79 22.08 -6.72
N PHE A 178 -25.60 22.29 -6.15
CA PHE A 178 -25.24 23.55 -5.50
C PHE A 178 -24.01 24.26 -6.10
N GLY A 179 -23.37 23.66 -7.11
CA GLY A 179 -22.06 24.11 -7.59
C GLY A 179 -20.97 23.98 -6.52
N LEU A 180 -19.73 24.37 -6.85
CA LEU A 180 -18.58 24.21 -5.95
C LEU A 180 -18.76 25.00 -4.63
N ASP A 181 -19.09 26.29 -4.71
CA ASP A 181 -19.21 27.14 -3.52
C ASP A 181 -20.33 26.68 -2.58
N GLY A 182 -21.48 26.27 -3.14
CA GLY A 182 -22.59 25.76 -2.36
C GLY A 182 -22.30 24.38 -1.76
N ALA A 183 -21.60 23.51 -2.50
CA ALA A 183 -21.15 22.21 -2.00
C ALA A 183 -20.14 22.35 -0.85
N CYS A 184 -19.15 23.24 -0.97
CA CYS A 184 -18.18 23.52 0.10
C CYS A 184 -18.84 24.11 1.36
N LYS A 185 -19.85 24.98 1.21
CA LYS A 185 -20.63 25.50 2.35
C LYS A 185 -21.38 24.39 3.09
N LYS A 186 -21.94 23.42 2.36
CA LYS A 186 -22.67 22.28 2.94
C LYS A 186 -21.76 21.19 3.49
N GLN A 187 -20.62 20.98 2.85
CA GLN A 187 -19.63 19.97 3.21
C GLN A 187 -18.22 20.58 3.17
N PRO A 188 -17.78 21.21 4.27
CA PRO A 188 -16.48 21.87 4.35
C PRO A 188 -15.29 20.94 4.06
N ALA A 189 -15.44 19.63 4.25
CA ALA A 189 -14.40 18.65 3.89
C ALA A 189 -14.02 18.67 2.40
N LEU A 190 -14.91 19.15 1.51
CA LEU A 190 -14.60 19.29 0.08
C LEU A 190 -13.53 20.36 -0.21
N ILE A 191 -13.36 21.33 0.68
CA ILE A 191 -12.41 22.45 0.50
C ILE A 191 -10.99 21.91 0.31
N GLY A 192 -10.59 20.92 1.12
CA GLY A 192 -9.28 20.27 1.02
C GLY A 192 -9.10 19.43 -0.25
N GLY A 193 -10.16 19.15 -1.01
CA GLY A 193 -10.11 18.45 -2.29
C GLY A 193 -9.95 19.37 -3.51
N ILE A 194 -9.99 20.69 -3.32
CA ILE A 194 -9.79 21.66 -4.40
C ILE A 194 -8.29 21.77 -4.67
N ASN A 195 -7.84 21.27 -5.83
CA ASN A 195 -6.45 21.39 -6.25
C ASN A 195 -6.18 22.68 -7.04
N THR A 196 -7.13 23.10 -7.88
CA THR A 196 -7.00 24.31 -8.70
C THR A 196 -8.32 25.05 -8.79
N ARG A 197 -8.29 26.39 -8.77
CA ARG A 197 -9.46 27.25 -8.95
C ARG A 197 -9.06 28.56 -9.61
N ASP A 198 -9.83 29.03 -10.59
CA ASP A 198 -9.61 30.34 -11.23
C ASP A 198 -8.15 30.58 -11.68
N ALA A 199 -7.55 29.56 -12.31
CA ALA A 199 -6.14 29.51 -12.74
C ALA A 199 -5.09 29.53 -11.60
N ARG A 200 -5.50 29.30 -10.36
CA ARG A 200 -4.64 29.29 -9.17
C ARG A 200 -4.51 27.89 -8.59
N LEU A 201 -3.36 27.62 -7.99
CA LEU A 201 -3.05 26.35 -7.33
C LEU A 201 -3.39 26.45 -5.84
N THR A 202 -4.28 25.57 -5.39
CA THR A 202 -4.85 25.62 -4.05
C THR A 202 -4.50 24.39 -3.21
N CYS A 203 -3.66 23.51 -3.75
CA CYS A 203 -3.08 22.39 -3.03
C CYS A 203 -1.64 22.72 -2.61
N GLN A 204 -1.43 22.98 -1.33
CA GLN A 204 -0.12 23.38 -0.79
C GLN A 204 0.98 22.36 -1.11
N ALA A 205 0.71 21.06 -0.93
CA ALA A 205 1.70 20.01 -1.18
C ALA A 205 2.18 19.97 -2.64
N VAL A 206 1.27 20.24 -3.59
CA VAL A 206 1.62 20.31 -5.02
C VAL A 206 2.43 21.58 -5.32
N ALA A 207 2.05 22.71 -4.71
CA ALA A 207 2.77 23.97 -4.86
C ALA A 207 4.23 23.85 -4.40
N GLU A 208 4.44 23.30 -3.20
CA GLU A 208 5.77 23.05 -2.64
C GLU A 208 6.59 22.06 -3.49
N ALA A 209 5.96 20.98 -3.97
CA ALA A 209 6.65 19.97 -4.78
C ALA A 209 7.13 20.50 -6.14
N HIS A 210 6.47 21.53 -6.69
CA HIS A 210 6.77 22.10 -8.00
C HIS A 210 7.36 23.51 -7.94
N GLY A 211 7.56 24.09 -6.75
CA GLY A 211 8.06 25.45 -6.58
C GLY A 211 7.11 26.52 -7.15
N LEU A 212 5.79 26.28 -7.06
CA LEU A 212 4.75 27.18 -7.53
C LEU A 212 4.11 27.93 -6.35
N ASP A 213 3.42 29.04 -6.65
CA ASP A 213 2.70 29.80 -5.65
C ASP A 213 1.44 29.05 -5.17
N TYR A 214 1.22 29.06 -3.85
CA TYR A 214 0.01 28.54 -3.22
C TYR A 214 -0.95 29.68 -2.89
N GLU A 215 -2.22 29.51 -3.24
CA GLU A 215 -3.31 30.39 -2.81
C GLU A 215 -4.41 29.59 -2.08
N PRO A 216 -5.04 30.16 -1.04
CA PRO A 216 -6.16 29.50 -0.37
C PRO A 216 -7.31 29.15 -1.35
N PRO A 217 -7.97 27.99 -1.17
CA PRO A 217 -9.02 27.50 -2.08
C PRO A 217 -10.32 28.32 -2.11
N LEU A 218 -10.54 29.18 -1.10
CA LEU A 218 -11.70 30.03 -0.90
C LEU A 218 -11.27 31.40 -0.38
#